data_AF-A0A3L7SVK6-F1
#
_entry.id   AF-A0A3L7SVK6-F1
#
_cell.length_a   1.000
_cell.length_b   1.000
_cell.length_c   1.000
_cell.angle_alpha   90.00
_cell.angle_beta   90.00
_cell.angle_gamma   90.00
#
_symmetry.space_group_name_H-M   'P 1'
#
loop_
_entity.id
_entity.type
_entity.pdbx_description
1 polymer ?
#
loop_
_entity_poly.entity_id
_entity_poly.type
_entity_poly.pdbx_seq_one_letter_code
_entity_poly.pdbx_strand_id
1 'polypeptide(L)'
;MLNAFNKLFTPKTTKIALKKGIRGRLELVSLEDRVVPAAFTVVNNSDSGVGSLRQAILDANATTANDIINFSVVNSSYTITPLTALPSIATTNSAGTLTINGLGASSLTTINANGGNFRIFTIDTGADLTISGVTVTGAQNSSGGVGAFFNNGTLTVTNSTISGNISLGGTGFYNAPGSTLN
;
A
#
# COMPACT_ATOMS: atom_id res chain seq x y z
N MET A 1 -36.36 -27.72 85.40
CA MET A 1 -35.86 -28.14 84.08
C MET A 1 -35.46 -26.89 83.29
N LEU A 2 -34.27 -26.91 82.67
CA LEU A 2 -33.66 -25.92 81.74
C LEU A 2 -33.45 -24.50 82.33
N ASN A 3 -32.26 -23.97 82.62
CA ASN A 3 -30.89 -24.09 82.09
C ASN A 3 -30.67 -23.63 80.64
N ALA A 4 -29.91 -22.51 80.54
CA ALA A 4 -28.98 -22.10 79.50
C ALA A 4 -29.49 -21.75 78.09
N PHE A 5 -29.12 -20.55 77.62
CA PHE A 5 -28.39 -20.23 76.38
C PHE A 5 -28.76 -18.84 75.87
N ASN A 6 -27.98 -17.81 76.23
CA ASN A 6 -27.90 -16.55 75.46
C ASN A 6 -26.63 -15.75 75.81
N LYS A 7 -25.47 -16.42 75.73
CA LYS A 7 -24.16 -15.76 75.70
C LYS A 7 -23.30 -16.48 74.69
N LEU A 8 -23.29 -16.03 73.44
CA LEU A 8 -22.19 -16.22 72.49
C LEU A 8 -22.51 -15.36 71.27
N PHE A 9 -21.48 -14.75 70.69
CA PHE A 9 -21.49 -13.80 69.57
C PHE A 9 -21.70 -12.31 69.92
N THR A 10 -20.75 -11.75 70.69
CA THR A 10 -20.27 -10.40 70.38
C THR A 10 -19.28 -10.48 69.21
N PRO A 11 -19.52 -9.80 68.07
CA PRO A 11 -18.54 -9.76 67.00
C PRO A 11 -17.33 -8.94 67.45
N LYS A 12 -16.15 -9.56 67.35
CA LYS A 12 -14.85 -8.93 67.63
C LYS A 12 -14.54 -7.98 66.46
N THR A 13 -14.54 -6.67 66.68
CA THR A 13 -14.18 -5.68 65.65
C THR A 13 -12.68 -5.72 65.41
N THR A 14 -12.25 -6.47 64.41
CA THR A 14 -10.85 -6.46 63.97
C THR A 14 -10.62 -5.17 63.17
N LYS A 15 -9.86 -4.22 63.72
CA LYS A 15 -9.39 -3.05 62.96
C LYS A 15 -8.36 -3.52 61.93
N ILE A 16 -8.76 -3.63 60.67
CA ILE A 16 -7.83 -3.87 59.56
C ILE A 16 -7.11 -2.55 59.28
N ALA A 17 -5.81 -2.49 59.55
CA ALA A 17 -4.98 -1.38 59.12
C ALA A 17 -4.85 -1.41 57.59
N LEU A 18 -5.48 -0.45 56.90
CA LEU A 18 -5.30 -0.24 55.47
C LEU A 18 -3.85 0.20 55.23
N LYS A 19 -2.98 -0.73 54.80
CA LYS A 19 -1.65 -0.40 54.31
C LYS A 19 -1.83 0.44 53.05
N LYS A 20 -1.44 1.72 53.11
CA LYS A 20 -1.53 2.69 52.01
C LYS A 20 -0.66 2.21 50.85
N GLY A 21 -1.24 1.37 49.99
CA GLY A 21 -0.61 0.92 48.76
C GLY A 21 -0.40 2.10 47.85
N ILE A 22 0.85 2.31 47.43
CA ILE A 22 1.20 3.26 46.38
C ILE A 22 0.50 2.76 45.11
N ARG A 23 -0.63 3.36 44.77
CA ARG A 23 -1.28 3.11 43.47
C ARG A 23 -0.41 3.82 42.43
N GLY A 24 0.49 3.06 41.80
CA GLY A 24 1.15 3.53 40.59
C GLY A 24 0.06 3.87 39.58
N ARG A 25 -0.07 5.16 39.24
CA ARG A 25 -0.98 5.60 38.20
C ARG A 25 -0.44 5.05 36.89
N LEU A 26 -1.14 4.09 36.30
CA LEU A 26 -0.91 3.71 34.91
C LEU A 26 -1.42 4.87 34.07
N GLU A 27 -0.51 5.56 33.38
CA GLU A 27 -0.86 6.61 32.43
C GLU A 27 -0.98 5.96 31.05
N LEU A 28 -2.14 6.14 30.42
CA LEU A 28 -2.31 5.80 29.02
C LEU A 28 -1.75 6.96 28.21
N VAL A 29 -0.57 6.79 27.64
CA VAL A 29 -0.01 7.75 26.69
C VAL A 29 -0.63 7.42 25.33
N SER A 30 -1.27 8.41 24.70
CA SER A 30 -1.62 8.28 23.28
C SER A 30 -0.31 8.19 22.52
N LEU A 31 -0.04 7.05 21.86
CA LEU A 31 1.02 7.01 20.88
C LEU A 31 0.66 8.00 19.78
N GLU A 32 1.63 8.80 19.35
CA GLU A 32 1.53 9.51 18.08
C GLU A 32 1.37 8.49 16.95
N ASP A 33 0.60 8.84 15.93
CA ASP A 33 0.46 7.98 14.76
C ASP A 33 1.84 7.79 14.13
N ARG A 34 2.32 6.54 14.12
CA ARG A 34 3.60 6.18 13.49
C ARG A 34 3.40 6.08 11.99
N VAL A 35 3.45 7.22 11.30
CA VAL A 35 3.47 7.26 9.82
C VAL A 35 4.92 7.04 9.36
N VAL A 36 5.39 5.79 9.46
CA VAL A 36 6.65 5.39 8.83
C VAL A 36 6.36 4.84 7.43
N PRO A 37 7.22 5.12 6.44
CA PRO A 37 7.16 4.46 5.14
C PRO A 37 7.04 2.94 5.28
N ALA A 38 6.00 2.34 4.72
CA ALA A 38 5.92 0.89 4.58
C ALA A 38 6.67 0.44 3.32
N ALA A 39 7.41 -0.64 3.44
CA ALA A 39 8.06 -1.29 2.30
C ALA A 39 7.30 -2.58 1.96
N PHE A 40 6.60 -2.57 0.83
CA PHE A 40 5.93 -3.75 0.30
C PHE A 40 6.83 -4.48 -0.68
N THR A 41 6.88 -5.80 -0.59
CA THR A 41 7.73 -6.62 -1.47
C THR A 41 6.87 -7.49 -2.37
N VAL A 42 7.04 -7.33 -3.67
CA VAL A 42 6.46 -8.21 -4.68
C VAL A 42 7.38 -9.42 -4.86
N VAL A 43 6.84 -10.61 -4.66
CA VAL A 43 7.57 -11.89 -4.67
C VAL A 43 7.06 -12.90 -5.69
N ASN A 44 5.91 -12.64 -6.33
CA ASN A 44 5.38 -13.49 -7.39
C ASN A 44 4.64 -12.69 -8.47
N ASN A 45 4.60 -13.26 -9.68
CA ASN A 45 4.11 -12.60 -10.88
C ASN A 45 2.62 -12.84 -11.15
N SER A 46 1.89 -13.34 -10.15
CA SER A 46 0.45 -13.52 -10.24
C SER A 46 -0.23 -12.16 -10.46
N ASP A 47 -1.34 -12.14 -11.19
CA ASP A 47 -2.13 -10.91 -11.39
C ASP A 47 -2.71 -10.37 -10.07
N SER A 48 -2.98 -11.25 -9.09
CA SER A 48 -3.62 -10.90 -7.82
C SER A 48 -3.18 -11.83 -6.68
N GLY A 49 -3.58 -11.47 -5.45
CA GLY A 49 -3.28 -12.22 -4.24
C GLY A 49 -1.96 -11.85 -3.59
N VAL A 50 -1.69 -12.45 -2.43
CA VAL A 50 -0.54 -12.15 -1.58
C VAL A 50 0.77 -12.24 -2.37
N GLY A 51 1.60 -11.20 -2.24
CA GLY A 51 2.91 -11.11 -2.89
C GLY A 51 2.89 -10.67 -4.36
N SER A 52 1.72 -10.36 -4.94
CA SER A 52 1.59 -9.77 -6.27
C SER A 52 1.76 -8.24 -6.25
N LEU A 53 2.07 -7.65 -7.42
CA LEU A 53 2.10 -6.19 -7.60
C LEU A 53 0.75 -5.54 -7.30
N ARG A 54 -0.34 -6.18 -7.74
CA ARG A 54 -1.70 -5.69 -7.47
C ARG A 54 -1.96 -5.57 -5.98
N GLN A 55 -1.62 -6.60 -5.21
CA GLN A 55 -1.78 -6.58 -3.76
C GLN A 55 -0.91 -5.50 -3.11
N ALA A 56 0.35 -5.36 -3.54
CA ALA A 56 1.24 -4.34 -3.01
C ALA A 56 0.71 -2.90 -3.23
N ILE A 57 0.08 -2.63 -4.38
CA ILE A 57 -0.57 -1.33 -4.63
C ILE A 57 -1.81 -1.15 -3.74
N LEU A 58 -2.62 -2.19 -3.56
CA LEU A 58 -3.77 -2.13 -2.65
C LEU A 58 -3.33 -1.86 -1.21
N ASP A 59 -2.27 -2.51 -0.76
CA ASP A 59 -1.74 -2.35 0.59
C ASP A 59 -1.17 -0.94 0.79
N ALA A 60 -0.42 -0.41 -0.19
CA ALA A 60 0.09 0.96 -0.14
C ALA A 60 -1.04 2.00 -0.13
N ASN A 61 -2.06 1.83 -0.97
CA ASN A 61 -3.23 2.70 -0.97
C ASN A 61 -4.03 2.69 0.35
N ALA A 62 -3.79 1.71 1.22
CA ALA A 62 -4.46 1.58 2.51
C ALA A 62 -3.69 2.25 3.67
N THR A 63 -2.52 2.83 3.42
CA THR A 63 -1.73 3.56 4.42
C THR A 63 -1.64 5.03 4.06
N THR A 64 -1.65 5.94 5.04
CA THR A 64 -1.44 7.37 4.78
C THR A 64 0.05 7.75 4.69
N ALA A 65 0.95 6.75 4.68
CA ALA A 65 2.39 6.96 4.67
C ALA A 65 2.94 7.03 3.24
N ASN A 66 4.16 7.56 3.10
CA ASN A 66 4.87 7.49 1.82
C ASN A 66 5.46 6.10 1.67
N ASP A 67 4.90 5.30 0.77
CA ASP A 67 5.21 3.87 0.67
C ASP A 67 6.13 3.53 -0.50
N ILE A 68 6.82 2.40 -0.36
CA ILE A 68 7.77 1.89 -1.35
C ILE A 68 7.39 0.44 -1.70
N ILE A 69 7.25 0.17 -2.99
CA ILE A 69 7.13 -1.18 -3.55
C ILE A 69 8.47 -1.58 -4.16
N ASN A 70 9.05 -2.67 -3.65
CA ASN A 70 10.25 -3.30 -4.21
C ASN A 70 9.91 -4.70 -4.75
N PHE A 71 10.78 -5.23 -5.60
CA PHE A 71 10.67 -6.61 -6.09
C PHE A 71 11.77 -7.47 -5.47
N SER A 72 11.42 -8.68 -5.05
CA SER A 72 12.38 -9.68 -4.56
C SER A 72 12.08 -11.01 -5.23
N VAL A 73 12.64 -11.19 -6.43
CA VAL A 73 12.43 -12.37 -7.25
C VAL A 73 13.75 -12.84 -7.84
N VAL A 74 13.91 -14.15 -7.91
CA VAL A 74 15.22 -14.81 -8.08
C VAL A 74 15.65 -14.95 -9.55
N ASN A 75 14.79 -14.55 -10.49
CA ASN A 75 15.01 -14.76 -11.92
C ASN A 75 15.58 -13.50 -12.58
N SER A 76 16.43 -13.69 -13.61
CA SER A 76 17.08 -12.61 -14.37
C SER A 76 16.10 -11.75 -15.20
N SER A 77 14.91 -12.28 -15.50
CA SER A 77 13.80 -11.54 -16.09
C SER A 77 12.51 -11.93 -15.39
N TYR A 78 11.71 -10.94 -15.06
CA TYR A 78 10.51 -11.10 -14.27
C TYR A 78 9.35 -10.35 -14.93
N THR A 79 8.41 -11.10 -15.51
CA THR A 79 7.25 -10.54 -16.19
C THR A 79 5.99 -10.75 -15.37
N ILE A 80 5.33 -9.65 -15.05
CA ILE A 80 3.97 -9.60 -14.50
C ILE A 80 3.02 -9.30 -15.67
N THR A 81 1.96 -10.10 -15.77
CA THR A 81 0.94 -9.94 -16.80
C THR A 81 -0.40 -9.63 -16.14
N PRO A 82 -0.71 -8.36 -15.85
CA PRO A 82 -2.02 -7.99 -15.33
C PRO A 82 -3.12 -8.45 -16.29
N LEU A 83 -4.23 -8.96 -15.76
CA LEU A 83 -5.40 -9.37 -16.55
C LEU A 83 -6.42 -8.23 -16.69
N THR A 84 -6.33 -7.24 -15.80
CA THR A 84 -7.11 -6.02 -15.78
C THR A 84 -6.22 -4.85 -15.33
N ALA A 85 -6.71 -3.61 -15.44
CA ALA A 85 -6.02 -2.44 -14.91
C ALA A 85 -5.57 -2.67 -13.46
N LEU A 86 -4.36 -2.24 -13.11
CA LEU A 86 -3.93 -2.23 -11.71
C LEU A 86 -4.78 -1.21 -10.94
N PRO A 87 -4.85 -1.33 -9.60
CA PRO A 87 -5.57 -0.33 -8.80
C PRO A 87 -5.01 1.07 -9.08
N SER A 88 -5.89 2.07 -9.13
CA SER A 88 -5.45 3.47 -9.25
C SER A 88 -4.50 3.83 -8.12
N ILE A 89 -3.49 4.65 -8.41
CA ILE A 89 -2.65 5.23 -7.38
C ILE A 89 -3.46 6.32 -6.70
N ALA A 90 -3.71 6.13 -5.40
CA ALA A 90 -4.58 6.99 -4.64
C ALA A 90 -3.92 8.34 -4.29
N THR A 91 -4.75 9.31 -3.93
CA THR A 91 -4.30 10.67 -3.62
C THR A 91 -3.36 10.69 -2.42
N THR A 92 -2.41 11.62 -2.40
CA THR A 92 -1.47 11.78 -1.28
C THR A 92 -2.13 12.07 0.06
N ASN A 93 -3.34 12.66 0.06
CA ASN A 93 -4.12 12.90 1.27
C ASN A 93 -4.65 11.61 1.93
N SER A 94 -4.94 10.57 1.13
CA SER A 94 -5.48 9.30 1.61
C SER A 94 -4.42 8.19 1.70
N ALA A 95 -3.38 8.28 0.87
CA ALA A 95 -2.45 7.17 0.63
C ALA A 95 -0.95 7.56 0.69
N GLY A 96 -0.62 8.82 0.98
CA GLY A 96 0.75 9.33 0.81
C GLY A 96 1.27 9.19 -0.63
N THR A 97 2.58 9.36 -0.82
CA THR A 97 3.24 9.17 -2.13
C THR A 97 3.61 7.70 -2.34
N LEU A 98 3.57 7.20 -3.57
CA LEU A 98 4.00 5.84 -3.89
C LEU A 98 5.27 5.82 -4.74
N THR A 99 6.27 5.05 -4.30
CA THR A 99 7.46 4.73 -5.09
C THR A 99 7.45 3.25 -5.50
N ILE A 100 7.62 2.96 -6.79
CA ILE A 100 7.79 1.60 -7.31
C ILE A 100 9.21 1.45 -7.88
N ASN A 101 10.02 0.63 -7.24
CA ASN A 101 11.39 0.34 -7.67
C ASN A 101 11.45 -1.04 -8.29
N GLY A 102 11.55 -1.10 -9.62
CA GLY A 102 11.92 -2.30 -10.34
C GLY A 102 13.35 -2.75 -9.98
N LEU A 103 13.71 -3.97 -10.42
CA LEU A 103 15.02 -4.54 -10.14
C LEU A 103 16.17 -3.86 -10.92
N GLY A 104 15.85 -2.97 -11.87
CA GLY A 104 16.81 -2.18 -12.62
C GLY A 104 17.50 -2.93 -13.76
N ALA A 105 18.71 -2.51 -14.15
CA ALA A 105 19.41 -3.10 -15.30
C ALA A 105 19.90 -4.55 -15.06
N SER A 106 20.11 -4.93 -13.80
CA SER A 106 20.63 -6.25 -13.44
C SER A 106 19.59 -7.37 -13.55
N SER A 107 18.30 -7.03 -13.41
CA SER A 107 17.17 -7.93 -13.67
C SER A 107 15.98 -7.12 -14.18
N LEU A 108 15.36 -7.54 -15.28
CA LEU A 108 14.28 -6.77 -15.88
C LEU A 108 12.94 -7.03 -15.17
N THR A 109 12.34 -6.01 -14.57
CA THR A 109 10.94 -6.03 -14.13
C THR A 109 10.06 -5.57 -15.29
N THR A 110 9.34 -6.51 -15.92
CA THR A 110 8.42 -6.22 -17.03
C THR A 110 6.98 -6.30 -16.56
N ILE A 111 6.21 -5.25 -16.82
CA ILE A 111 4.76 -5.20 -16.61
C ILE A 111 4.14 -5.16 -18.01
N ASN A 112 3.58 -6.29 -18.43
CA ASN A 112 3.09 -6.50 -19.79
C ASN A 112 1.58 -6.75 -19.78
N ALA A 113 0.78 -5.85 -20.34
CA ALA A 113 -0.66 -6.07 -20.48
C ALA A 113 -1.02 -7.13 -21.54
N ASN A 114 -0.05 -7.63 -22.31
CA ASN A 114 -0.18 -8.72 -23.27
C ASN A 114 -1.34 -8.53 -24.28
N GLY A 115 -1.48 -7.32 -24.81
CA GLY A 115 -2.58 -6.94 -25.70
C GLY A 115 -3.88 -6.54 -24.98
N GLY A 116 -3.84 -6.38 -23.65
CA GLY A 116 -4.98 -5.97 -22.86
C GLY A 116 -5.55 -4.62 -23.27
N ASN A 117 -6.87 -4.55 -23.43
CA ASN A 117 -7.62 -3.33 -23.73
C ASN A 117 -7.93 -2.56 -22.43
N PHE A 118 -6.89 -2.20 -21.68
CA PHE A 118 -6.98 -1.42 -20.45
C PHE A 118 -5.68 -0.65 -20.20
N ARG A 119 -5.78 0.40 -19.37
CA ARG A 119 -4.61 1.15 -18.87
C ARG A 119 -3.94 0.31 -17.79
N ILE A 120 -2.62 0.20 -17.81
CA ILE A 120 -1.88 -0.51 -16.76
C ILE A 120 -1.91 0.33 -15.49
N PHE A 121 -1.55 1.61 -15.59
CA PHE A 121 -1.52 2.56 -14.47
C PHE A 121 -2.47 3.73 -14.68
N THR A 122 -3.22 4.04 -13.63
CA THR A 122 -3.99 5.28 -13.50
C THR A 122 -3.49 6.00 -12.25
N ILE A 123 -3.10 7.27 -12.41
CA ILE A 123 -2.63 8.13 -11.32
C ILE A 123 -3.74 9.15 -11.07
N ASP A 124 -4.40 9.06 -9.93
CA ASP A 124 -5.54 9.93 -9.61
C ASP A 124 -5.10 11.38 -9.36
N THR A 125 -6.07 12.30 -9.35
CA THR A 125 -5.80 13.72 -9.06
C THR A 125 -5.13 13.88 -7.69
N GLY A 126 -3.99 14.56 -7.63
CA GLY A 126 -3.26 14.77 -6.37
C GLY A 126 -2.56 13.51 -5.83
N ALA A 127 -2.53 12.41 -6.60
CA ALA A 127 -1.62 11.30 -6.37
C ALA A 127 -0.20 11.64 -6.87
N ASP A 128 0.79 10.95 -6.31
CA ASP A 128 2.20 11.08 -6.69
C ASP A 128 2.80 9.68 -6.83
N LEU A 129 3.11 9.31 -8.08
CA LEU A 129 3.77 8.06 -8.42
C LEU A 129 5.18 8.34 -8.93
N THR A 130 6.17 7.78 -8.26
CA THR A 130 7.52 7.61 -8.82
C THR A 130 7.71 6.15 -9.22
N ILE A 131 8.09 5.91 -10.48
CA ILE A 131 8.38 4.57 -10.99
C ILE A 131 9.79 4.52 -11.60
N SER A 132 10.56 3.51 -11.22
CA SER A 132 11.94 3.35 -11.69
C SER A 132 12.30 1.90 -12.03
N GLY A 133 13.23 1.70 -12.97
CA GLY A 133 13.81 0.39 -13.22
C GLY A 133 12.84 -0.67 -13.78
N VAL A 134 11.77 -0.26 -14.45
CA VAL A 134 10.76 -1.16 -15.02
C VAL A 134 10.67 -1.07 -16.54
N THR A 135 10.11 -2.09 -17.17
CA THR A 135 9.56 -2.04 -18.52
C THR A 135 8.04 -2.11 -18.46
N VAL A 136 7.34 -1.19 -19.12
CA VAL A 136 5.86 -1.21 -19.21
C VAL A 136 5.44 -1.33 -20.68
N THR A 137 4.69 -2.38 -21.01
CA THR A 137 4.40 -2.74 -22.41
C THR A 137 3.06 -3.43 -22.62
N GLY A 138 2.66 -3.57 -23.89
CA GLY A 138 1.56 -4.42 -24.33
C GLY A 138 0.15 -3.90 -24.08
N ALA A 139 -0.04 -2.68 -23.57
CA ALA A 139 -1.38 -2.10 -23.45
C ALA A 139 -1.90 -1.72 -24.85
N GLN A 140 -3.13 -2.12 -25.20
CA GLN A 140 -3.75 -1.86 -26.51
C GLN A 140 -5.17 -1.28 -26.36
N ASN A 141 -5.26 -0.02 -25.93
CA ASN A 141 -6.54 0.66 -25.75
C ASN A 141 -7.16 1.06 -27.10
N SER A 142 -7.91 0.14 -27.69
CA SER A 142 -8.53 0.28 -29.02
C SER A 142 -9.91 0.95 -29.00
N SER A 143 -10.45 1.26 -27.82
CA SER A 143 -11.80 1.87 -27.64
C SER A 143 -11.78 3.37 -27.31
N GLY A 144 -10.75 4.10 -27.73
CA GLY A 144 -10.60 5.55 -27.47
C GLY A 144 -9.98 5.88 -26.10
N GLY A 145 -9.51 4.85 -25.38
CA GLY A 145 -8.68 5.03 -24.20
C GLY A 145 -7.26 5.51 -24.55
N VAL A 146 -6.55 5.99 -23.54
CA VAL A 146 -5.11 6.34 -23.61
C VAL A 146 -4.26 5.06 -23.47
N GLY A 147 -2.96 5.10 -23.73
CA GLY A 147 -2.08 3.91 -23.66
C GLY A 147 -1.92 3.25 -22.29
N ALA A 148 -0.69 2.88 -21.92
CA ALA A 148 -0.42 2.18 -20.65
C ALA A 148 -0.65 3.04 -19.41
N PHE A 149 -0.51 4.37 -19.54
CA PHE A 149 -0.61 5.30 -18.43
C PHE A 149 -1.66 6.38 -18.67
N PHE A 150 -2.46 6.65 -17.64
CA PHE A 150 -3.30 7.84 -17.51
C PHE A 150 -2.86 8.62 -16.27
N ASN A 151 -2.16 9.73 -16.46
CA ASN A 151 -1.71 10.59 -15.38
C ASN A 151 -2.67 11.78 -15.19
N ASN A 152 -3.34 11.85 -14.04
CA ASN A 152 -4.13 12.99 -13.58
C ASN A 152 -3.49 13.70 -12.37
N GLY A 153 -2.33 13.23 -11.90
CA GLY A 153 -1.59 13.74 -10.75
C GLY A 153 -0.14 14.06 -11.12
N THR A 154 0.79 13.54 -10.31
CA THR A 154 2.23 13.61 -10.57
C THR A 154 2.75 12.22 -10.91
N LEU A 155 3.46 12.11 -12.03
CA LEU A 155 4.15 10.91 -12.45
C LEU A 155 5.62 11.24 -12.72
N THR A 156 6.52 10.55 -12.04
CA THR A 156 7.96 10.61 -12.31
C THR A 156 8.42 9.25 -12.83
N VAL A 157 9.03 9.22 -14.01
CA VAL A 157 9.53 7.98 -14.64
C VAL A 157 11.04 8.08 -14.82
N THR A 158 11.78 7.20 -14.17
CA THR A 158 13.25 7.17 -14.29
C THR A 158 13.76 5.78 -14.66
N ASN A 159 14.86 5.70 -15.41
CA ASN A 159 15.53 4.42 -15.72
C ASN A 159 14.59 3.29 -16.17
N SER A 160 13.54 3.65 -16.93
CA SER A 160 12.46 2.74 -17.29
C SER A 160 12.23 2.78 -18.79
N THR A 161 11.70 1.68 -19.34
CA THR A 161 11.33 1.58 -20.75
C THR A 161 9.83 1.51 -20.87
N ILE A 162 9.22 2.41 -21.64
CA ILE A 162 7.81 2.30 -21.98
C ILE A 162 7.65 2.22 -23.49
N SER A 163 7.23 1.05 -23.97
CA SER A 163 7.22 0.70 -25.39
C SER A 163 6.11 -0.29 -25.71
N GLY A 164 5.71 -0.40 -26.98
CA GLY A 164 4.69 -1.37 -27.39
C GLY A 164 3.31 -1.14 -26.78
N ASN A 165 3.01 0.10 -26.35
CA ASN A 165 1.70 0.51 -25.84
C ASN A 165 0.97 1.32 -26.91
N ILE A 166 -0.17 0.82 -27.36
CA ILE A 166 -0.92 1.32 -28.49
C ILE A 166 -2.25 1.91 -27.98
N SER A 167 -2.61 3.07 -28.50
CA SER A 167 -3.95 3.64 -28.36
C SER A 167 -4.44 4.18 -29.70
N LEU A 168 -5.76 4.33 -29.87
CA LEU A 168 -6.37 4.94 -31.06
C LEU A 168 -5.83 6.36 -31.36
N GLY A 169 -5.41 7.08 -30.30
CA GLY A 169 -4.77 8.41 -30.41
C GLY A 169 -3.25 8.37 -30.60
N GLY A 170 -2.65 7.18 -30.71
CA GLY A 170 -1.23 6.99 -30.99
C GLY A 170 -0.27 7.17 -29.81
N THR A 171 -0.76 7.46 -28.59
CA THR A 171 0.11 7.69 -27.43
C THR A 171 0.06 6.53 -26.44
N GLY A 172 1.24 6.03 -26.06
CA GLY A 172 1.42 5.10 -24.94
C GLY A 172 1.15 5.74 -23.57
N PHE A 173 1.00 7.07 -23.55
CA PHE A 173 0.87 7.93 -22.38
C PHE A 173 -0.18 9.01 -22.58
N TYR A 174 -0.87 9.34 -21.50
CA TYR A 174 -1.64 10.58 -21.41
C TYR A 174 -1.34 11.29 -20.10
N ASN A 175 -1.01 12.57 -20.22
CA ASN A 175 -0.85 13.51 -19.11
C ASN A 175 -2.00 14.52 -19.19
N ALA A 176 -2.87 14.54 -18.18
CA ALA A 176 -4.00 15.45 -18.17
C ALA A 176 -3.56 16.92 -18.02
N PRO A 177 -4.38 17.89 -18.47
CA PRO A 177 -4.08 19.30 -18.26
C PRO A 177 -3.88 19.61 -16.77
N GLY A 178 -2.75 20.24 -16.43
CA GLY A 178 -2.38 20.57 -15.05
C GLY A 178 -1.69 19.44 -14.26
N SER A 179 -1.51 18.26 -14.85
CA SER A 179 -0.72 17.16 -14.29
C SER A 179 0.78 17.28 -14.62
N THR A 180 1.62 16.68 -13.79
CA THR A 180 3.08 16.73 -13.92
C THR A 180 3.62 15.40 -14.41
N LEU A 181 4.43 15.43 -15.47
CA LEU A 181 5.23 14.29 -15.93
C LEU A 181 6.71 14.69 -15.90
N ASN A 182 7.50 13.98 -15.09
CA ASN A 182 8.95 14.18 -14.93
C ASN A 182 9.76 13.00 -15.47
#